data_AF-A0A351Q8G5-F1
#
_entry.id   AF-A0A351Q8G5-F1
#
_cell.length_a   1.000
_cell.length_b   1.000
_cell.length_c   1.000
_cell.angle_alpha   90.00
_cell.angle_beta   90.00
_cell.angle_gamma   90.00
#
_symmetry.space_group_name_H-M   'P 1'
#
loop_
_entity.id
_entity.type
_entity.pdbx_description
1 polymer ?
#
loop_
_entity_poly.entity_id
_entity_poly.type
_entity_poly.pdbx_seq_one_letter_code
_entity_poly.pdbx_strand_id
1 'polypeptide(L)'
;MSFFEALFFLYLLFPVINENQFLISYAMKGNISLEKIEELQTELGKFLNSDEIDFEFYEKSKKNHSEFYIRNSLGRLVFFKFDNELLSVSKELENFSCTSVNEDQFSRVKYNSDYKPVEKIVWENKNTVADSKIVSKENWEYSGEYIFSNKEDFKNKKNYEIRYNKDFLPIYVVEYCYIQNSESTEEMPLPEIKTLMKKNFFSYDNQNRLLFDEEIFYDEKKEGKEIYRKKNVYNYTGKSENADFEFYENGNLRFSIKYSNDDDFVETVYFPDGKFMETKFVNGEKIN
;
A
#
# COMPACT_ATOMS: atom_id res chain seq x y z
N MET A 1 -2.25 30.86 -7.71
CA MET A 1 -2.54 30.48 -6.31
C MET A 1 -2.31 31.72 -5.46
N SER A 2 -3.35 32.28 -4.85
CA SER A 2 -3.21 33.45 -3.97
C SER A 2 -2.29 33.11 -2.77
N PHE A 3 -1.71 34.11 -2.12
CA PHE A 3 -0.97 33.88 -0.87
C PHE A 3 -1.83 33.15 0.18
N PHE A 4 -3.14 33.43 0.18
CA PHE A 4 -4.13 32.70 0.97
C PHE A 4 -4.29 31.24 0.55
N GLU A 5 -4.23 30.94 -0.74
CA GLU A 5 -4.26 29.56 -1.23
C GLU A 5 -2.93 28.84 -0.95
N ALA A 6 -1.78 29.51 -1.04
CA ALA A 6 -0.47 28.97 -0.64
C ALA A 6 -0.39 28.66 0.85
N LEU A 7 -0.92 29.55 1.69
CA LEU A 7 -1.04 29.34 3.12
C LEU A 7 -2.05 28.22 3.44
N PHE A 8 -3.16 28.13 2.70
CA PHE A 8 -4.16 27.08 2.81
C PHE A 8 -3.63 25.70 2.37
N PHE A 9 -2.81 25.65 1.32
CA PHE A 9 -2.13 24.42 0.88
C PHE A 9 -1.01 23.99 1.84
N LEU A 10 -0.25 24.92 2.43
CA LEU A 10 0.72 24.62 3.50
C LEU A 10 0.03 24.12 4.79
N TYR A 11 -1.15 24.67 5.10
CA TYR A 11 -2.00 24.24 6.21
C TYR A 11 -2.60 22.83 5.99
N LEU A 12 -2.87 22.46 4.74
CA LEU A 12 -3.39 21.14 4.37
C LEU A 12 -2.29 20.07 4.18
N LEU A 13 -1.05 20.46 3.83
CA LEU A 13 0.06 19.55 3.53
C LEU A 13 0.86 19.11 4.77
N PHE A 14 0.85 19.86 5.89
CA PHE A 14 1.65 19.54 7.09
C PHE A 14 0.88 19.75 8.39
N PRO A 15 0.04 18.79 8.79
CA PRO A 15 -0.74 18.89 10.02
C PRO A 15 0.00 18.45 11.30
N VAL A 16 1.23 17.95 11.19
CA VAL A 16 2.06 17.56 12.34
C VAL A 16 3.30 18.45 12.40
N ILE A 17 3.13 19.69 12.87
CA ILE A 17 4.23 20.44 13.49
C ILE A 17 3.72 21.02 14.81
N ASN A 18 3.94 20.21 15.84
CA ASN A 18 4.50 20.56 17.15
C ASN A 18 4.58 22.07 17.51
N GLU A 19 4.05 22.38 18.70
CA GLU A 19 4.18 23.62 19.52
C GLU A 19 3.77 24.99 18.94
N ASN A 20 3.81 25.23 17.62
CA ASN A 20 3.49 26.55 17.06
C ASN A 20 1.99 26.78 16.77
N GLN A 21 1.14 25.75 16.85
CA GLN A 21 -0.32 25.89 16.77
C GLN A 21 -0.92 26.64 17.96
N PHE A 22 -0.28 26.60 19.14
CA PHE A 22 -0.72 27.34 20.31
C PHE A 22 -0.50 28.85 20.13
N LEU A 23 0.57 29.25 19.45
CA LEU A 23 0.90 30.66 19.23
C LEU A 23 -0.01 31.34 18.20
N ILE A 24 -0.46 30.63 17.15
CA ILE A 24 -1.34 31.19 16.11
C ILE A 24 -2.80 31.24 16.58
N SER A 25 -3.28 30.23 17.30
CA SER A 25 -4.62 30.25 17.90
C SER A 25 -4.73 31.27 19.05
N TYR A 26 -3.63 31.52 19.78
CA TYR A 26 -3.51 32.60 20.76
C TYR A 26 -3.40 33.99 20.10
N ALA A 27 -2.75 34.11 18.92
CA ALA A 27 -2.63 35.36 18.16
C ALA A 27 -3.92 35.82 17.45
N MET A 28 -4.91 34.93 17.28
CA MET A 28 -6.14 35.18 16.51
C MET A 28 -7.34 35.65 17.39
N LYS A 29 -7.14 35.94 18.68
CA LYS A 29 -8.05 36.79 19.48
C LYS A 29 -7.45 38.19 19.56
N GLY A 30 -8.01 39.14 18.80
CA GLY A 30 -7.43 40.46 18.46
C GLY A 30 -6.90 41.33 19.60
N ASN A 31 -6.08 42.36 19.35
CA ASN A 31 -5.96 43.18 18.15
C ASN A 31 -4.50 43.33 17.67
N ILE A 32 -4.23 42.97 16.42
CA ILE A 32 -2.98 43.31 15.73
C ILE A 32 -3.23 44.54 14.86
N SER A 33 -2.35 45.54 14.95
CA SER A 33 -2.43 46.80 14.20
C SER A 33 -2.02 46.61 12.72
N LEU A 34 -2.54 47.49 11.85
CA LEU A 34 -2.30 47.47 10.40
C LEU A 34 -0.81 47.39 10.03
N GLU A 35 0.08 48.06 10.77
CA GLU A 35 1.52 48.05 10.51
C GLU A 35 2.14 46.65 10.53
N LYS A 36 1.63 45.75 11.38
CA LYS A 36 2.17 44.40 11.53
C LYS A 36 1.70 43.45 10.42
N ILE A 37 0.61 43.81 9.74
CA ILE A 37 0.13 43.12 8.53
C ILE A 37 1.00 43.53 7.33
N GLU A 38 1.37 44.81 7.24
CA GLU A 38 2.24 45.32 6.18
C GLU A 38 3.69 44.79 6.29
N GLU A 39 4.19 44.60 7.52
CA GLU A 39 5.49 43.95 7.78
C GLU A 39 5.51 42.48 7.30
N LEU A 40 4.45 41.72 7.59
CA LEU A 40 4.28 40.33 7.12
C LEU A 40 4.12 40.24 5.59
N GLN A 41 3.41 41.19 4.97
CA GLN A 41 3.31 41.30 3.51
C GLN A 41 4.66 41.58 2.86
N THR A 42 5.53 42.32 3.56
CA THR A 42 6.87 42.67 3.06
C THR A 42 7.86 41.50 3.20
N GLU A 43 7.79 40.71 4.27
CA GLU A 43 8.58 39.47 4.40
C GLU A 43 8.19 38.41 3.36
N LEU A 44 6.90 38.29 3.07
CA LEU A 44 6.40 37.48 1.97
C LEU A 44 6.80 37.99 0.59
N GLY A 45 6.81 39.30 0.42
CA GLY A 45 7.40 39.97 -0.73
C GLY A 45 8.89 39.67 -0.90
N LYS A 46 9.62 39.25 0.14
CA LYS A 46 11.03 38.82 0.02
C LYS A 46 11.17 37.30 -0.22
N PHE A 47 10.31 36.48 0.39
CA PHE A 47 10.29 35.02 0.17
C PHE A 47 9.81 34.64 -1.24
N LEU A 48 8.92 35.43 -1.84
CA LEU A 48 8.46 35.27 -3.22
C LEU A 48 9.45 35.79 -4.27
N ASN A 49 10.42 36.63 -3.87
CA ASN A 49 11.35 37.32 -4.78
C ASN A 49 12.81 36.80 -4.66
N SER A 50 13.02 35.56 -4.18
CA SER A 50 14.31 34.87 -4.31
C SER A 50 14.25 33.78 -5.38
N ASP A 51 15.11 33.93 -6.40
CA ASP A 51 15.24 33.13 -7.64
C ASP A 51 15.45 31.61 -7.41
N GLU A 52 14.76 30.65 -8.01
CA GLU A 52 13.65 30.63 -8.98
C GLU A 52 12.92 29.28 -8.81
N ILE A 53 11.60 29.30 -8.56
CA ILE A 53 10.72 28.13 -8.69
C ILE A 53 9.95 28.31 -9.98
N ASP A 54 10.15 27.40 -10.92
CA ASP A 54 9.47 27.42 -12.21
C ASP A 54 8.06 26.85 -12.07
N PHE A 55 7.08 27.74 -12.04
CA PHE A 55 5.66 27.41 -12.07
C PHE A 55 5.18 27.36 -13.53
N GLU A 56 5.59 26.32 -14.28
CA GLU A 56 4.91 26.01 -15.55
C GLU A 56 3.46 25.61 -15.26
N PHE A 57 2.52 26.51 -15.50
CA PHE A 57 1.10 26.28 -15.33
C PHE A 57 0.37 26.19 -16.67
N TYR A 58 -0.48 25.17 -16.78
CA TYR A 58 -1.49 24.90 -17.81
C TYR A 58 -1.00 24.48 -19.21
N GLU A 59 -0.80 23.17 -19.39
CA GLU A 59 -1.38 22.53 -20.57
C GLU A 59 -2.81 22.10 -20.22
N LYS A 60 -3.80 22.79 -20.79
CA LYS A 60 -5.18 22.32 -20.77
C LYS A 60 -5.21 21.02 -21.59
N SER A 61 -5.15 19.88 -20.91
CA SER A 61 -5.16 18.58 -21.56
C SER A 61 -6.41 18.49 -22.45
N LYS A 62 -6.28 17.92 -23.65
CA LYS A 62 -7.40 17.66 -24.56
C LYS A 62 -8.34 16.55 -24.07
N LYS A 63 -8.26 16.15 -22.78
CA LYS A 63 -9.03 15.07 -22.17
C LYS A 63 -9.78 15.58 -20.93
N ASN A 64 -10.86 14.90 -20.55
CA ASN A 64 -11.81 15.27 -19.48
C ASN A 64 -11.24 15.29 -18.04
N HIS A 65 -9.92 15.35 -17.85
CA HIS A 65 -9.27 15.26 -16.54
C HIS A 65 -8.58 16.58 -16.18
N SER A 66 -8.59 16.91 -14.88
CA SER A 66 -7.87 18.08 -14.36
C SER A 66 -6.52 17.66 -13.80
N GLU A 67 -5.45 18.26 -14.34
CA GLU A 67 -4.06 17.97 -13.94
C GLU A 67 -3.36 19.26 -13.52
N PHE A 68 -2.55 19.19 -12.47
CA PHE A 68 -1.72 20.30 -12.00
C PHE A 68 -0.42 19.77 -11.38
N TYR A 69 0.71 20.42 -11.64
CA TYR A 69 1.99 20.04 -11.06
C TYR A 69 2.90 21.22 -10.72
N ILE A 70 3.86 20.99 -9.84
CA ILE A 70 4.94 21.94 -9.49
C ILE A 70 6.28 21.21 -9.61
N ARG A 71 7.29 21.88 -10.15
CA ARG A 71 8.68 21.41 -10.20
C ARG A 71 9.58 22.30 -9.33
N ASN A 72 10.69 21.75 -8.84
CA ASN A 72 11.75 22.54 -8.20
C ASN A 72 12.69 23.17 -9.24
N SER A 73 13.65 23.98 -8.78
CA SER A 73 14.66 24.65 -9.62
C SER A 73 15.55 23.70 -10.46
N LEU A 74 15.53 22.40 -10.15
CA LEU A 74 16.23 21.36 -10.94
C LEU A 74 15.30 20.68 -11.96
N GLY A 75 14.09 21.21 -12.18
CA GLY A 75 13.08 20.65 -13.07
C GLY A 75 12.42 19.37 -12.55
N ARG A 76 12.61 19.00 -11.28
CA ARG A 76 12.05 17.76 -10.71
C ARG A 76 10.68 17.99 -10.12
N LEU A 77 9.74 17.06 -10.36
CA LEU A 77 8.39 17.11 -9.82
C LEU A 77 8.40 17.09 -8.28
N VAL A 78 7.70 18.04 -7.67
CA VAL A 78 7.54 18.14 -6.20
C VAL A 78 6.09 18.06 -5.75
N PHE A 79 5.15 18.36 -6.64
CA PHE A 79 3.71 18.24 -6.38
C PHE A 79 2.99 17.89 -7.67
N PHE A 80 1.98 17.04 -7.57
CA PHE A 80 1.11 16.64 -8.67
C PHE A 80 -0.30 16.41 -8.15
N LYS A 81 -1.29 16.90 -8.88
CA LYS A 81 -2.70 16.63 -8.67
C LYS A 81 -3.28 16.06 -9.96
N PHE A 82 -3.97 14.93 -9.85
CA PHE A 82 -4.73 14.30 -10.92
C PHE A 82 -6.12 13.99 -10.40
N ASP A 83 -7.13 14.68 -10.92
CA ASP A 83 -8.50 14.61 -10.41
C ASP A 83 -8.57 14.84 -8.88
N ASN A 84 -8.90 13.82 -8.09
CA ASN A 84 -9.01 13.91 -6.63
C ASN A 84 -7.76 13.40 -5.89
N GLU A 85 -6.74 12.95 -6.62
CA GLU A 85 -5.49 12.47 -6.05
C GLU A 85 -4.46 13.58 -5.97
N LEU A 86 -3.79 13.65 -4.82
CA LEU A 86 -2.69 14.57 -4.57
C LEU A 86 -1.43 13.76 -4.27
N LEU A 87 -0.32 14.15 -4.87
CA LEU A 87 1.00 13.60 -4.64
C LEU A 87 1.96 14.75 -4.32
N SER A 88 2.74 14.60 -3.25
CA SER A 88 3.83 15.52 -2.91
C SER A 88 5.11 14.76 -2.61
N VAL A 89 6.25 15.36 -2.97
CA VAL A 89 7.57 14.80 -2.73
C VAL A 89 8.37 15.77 -1.89
N SER A 90 8.78 15.35 -0.69
CA SER A 90 9.61 16.13 0.22
C SER A 90 11.01 15.54 0.31
N LYS A 91 12.05 16.38 0.19
CA LYS A 91 13.43 15.97 0.45
C LYS A 91 13.81 16.32 1.90
N GLU A 92 14.20 15.32 2.66
CA GLU A 92 14.94 15.46 3.92
C GLU A 92 16.44 15.24 3.59
N LEU A 93 17.38 15.69 4.43
CA LEU A 93 18.83 15.74 4.11
C LEU A 93 19.35 14.58 3.22
N GLU A 94 19.15 13.33 3.66
CA GLU A 94 19.60 12.10 2.99
C GLU A 94 18.46 11.17 2.55
N ASN A 95 17.21 11.51 2.88
CA ASN A 95 16.02 10.71 2.63
C ASN A 95 14.98 11.54 1.86
N PHE A 96 14.02 10.89 1.23
CA PHE A 96 12.87 11.62 0.71
C PHE A 96 11.59 10.90 1.08
N SER A 97 10.49 11.65 1.11
CA SER A 97 9.18 11.11 1.37
C SER A 97 8.23 11.48 0.26
N CYS A 98 7.43 10.52 -0.17
CA CYS A 98 6.31 10.75 -1.07
C CYS A 98 5.04 10.65 -0.25
N THR A 99 4.19 11.67 -0.28
CA THR A 99 2.86 11.63 0.33
C THR A 99 1.82 11.58 -0.76
N SER A 100 0.89 10.63 -0.69
CA SER A 100 -0.28 10.57 -1.54
C SER A 100 -1.56 10.74 -0.72
N VAL A 101 -2.55 11.42 -1.27
CA VAL A 101 -3.86 11.66 -0.63
C VAL A 101 -4.94 11.36 -1.65
N ASN A 102 -5.97 10.63 -1.22
CA ASN A 102 -7.26 10.52 -1.90
C ASN A 102 -8.39 10.88 -0.91
N GLU A 103 -9.64 10.69 -1.32
CA GLU A 103 -10.81 11.07 -0.49
C GLU A 103 -10.86 10.34 0.85
N ASP A 104 -10.44 9.08 0.91
CA ASP A 104 -10.60 8.22 2.08
C ASP A 104 -9.36 8.13 2.97
N GLN A 105 -8.17 8.29 2.37
CA GLN A 105 -6.89 7.99 3.01
C GLN A 105 -5.79 8.92 2.52
N PHE A 106 -4.78 9.08 3.36
CA PHE A 106 -3.47 9.54 2.91
C PHE A 106 -2.39 8.56 3.33
N SER A 107 -1.33 8.48 2.53
CA SER A 107 -0.18 7.64 2.82
C SER A 107 1.11 8.41 2.65
N ARG A 108 2.11 8.08 3.45
CA ARG A 108 3.48 8.58 3.32
C ARG A 108 4.40 7.39 3.16
N VAL A 109 5.24 7.42 2.14
CA VAL A 109 6.34 6.48 1.93
C VAL A 109 7.65 7.23 2.09
N LYS A 110 8.51 6.79 3.01
CA LYS A 110 9.88 7.26 3.14
C LYS A 110 10.80 6.36 2.34
N TYR A 111 11.84 6.96 1.77
CA TYR A 111 12.85 6.29 0.97
C TYR A 111 14.24 6.66 1.48
N ASN A 112 15.18 5.73 1.39
CA ASN A 112 16.58 5.99 1.67
C ASN A 112 17.29 6.70 0.49
N SER A 113 18.59 6.98 0.64
CA SER A 113 19.42 7.60 -0.38
C SER A 113 19.48 6.84 -1.71
N ASP A 114 19.23 5.54 -1.70
CA ASP A 114 19.20 4.67 -2.87
C ASP A 114 17.80 4.56 -3.51
N TYR A 115 16.86 5.42 -3.10
CA TYR A 115 15.48 5.42 -3.58
C TYR A 115 14.71 4.13 -3.26
N LYS A 116 15.14 3.40 -2.23
CA LYS A 116 14.43 2.21 -1.75
C LYS A 116 13.47 2.58 -0.62
N PRO A 117 12.20 2.12 -0.64
CA PRO A 117 11.25 2.43 0.42
C PRO A 117 11.67 1.82 1.77
N VAL A 118 11.53 2.55 2.85
CA VAL A 118 11.94 2.09 4.20
C VAL A 118 10.79 2.09 5.20
N GLU A 119 9.81 2.96 5.01
CA GLU A 119 8.62 3.04 5.86
C GLU A 119 7.44 3.53 5.02
N LYS A 120 6.28 2.92 5.19
CA LYS A 120 5.00 3.41 4.71
C LYS A 120 4.03 3.49 5.87
N ILE A 121 3.37 4.63 6.01
CA ILE A 121 2.29 4.80 6.96
C ILE A 121 1.06 5.25 6.18
N VAL A 122 -0.08 4.67 6.50
CA VAL A 122 -1.38 5.00 5.91
C VAL A 122 -2.30 5.44 7.03
N TRP A 123 -3.01 6.54 6.80
CA TRP A 123 -3.98 7.11 7.72
C TRP A 123 -5.35 7.22 7.05
N GLU A 124 -6.38 7.24 7.87
CA GLU A 124 -7.70 7.71 7.45
C GLU A 124 -7.63 9.20 7.13
N ASN A 125 -8.30 9.63 6.05
CA ASN A 125 -8.45 11.03 5.73
C ASN A 125 -9.71 11.58 6.42
N LYS A 126 -9.53 12.20 7.59
CA LYS A 126 -10.60 12.88 8.33
C LYS A 126 -10.46 14.40 8.20
N ASN A 127 -11.49 15.12 8.65
CA ASN A 127 -11.55 16.58 8.61
C ASN A 127 -10.39 17.26 9.36
N THR A 128 -9.81 16.59 10.36
CA THR A 128 -8.64 17.06 11.09
C THR A 128 -7.67 15.92 11.31
N VAL A 129 -6.41 16.25 11.54
CA VAL A 129 -5.38 15.24 11.82
C VAL A 129 -5.42 14.67 13.22
N ALA A 130 -6.05 15.39 14.16
CA ALA A 130 -6.39 14.80 15.45
C ALA A 130 -7.40 13.65 15.29
N ASP A 131 -8.29 13.75 14.29
CA ASP A 131 -9.30 12.72 14.00
C ASP A 131 -8.76 11.60 13.09
N SER A 132 -7.74 11.89 12.28
CA SER A 132 -7.09 10.91 11.39
C SER A 132 -6.29 9.88 12.17
N LYS A 133 -6.65 8.60 12.02
CA LYS A 133 -5.97 7.47 12.68
C LYS A 133 -5.09 6.71 11.70
N ILE A 134 -4.00 6.14 12.20
CA ILE A 134 -3.16 5.22 11.41
C ILE A 134 -3.97 3.95 11.13
N VAL A 135 -4.13 3.63 9.86
CA VAL A 135 -4.79 2.42 9.36
C VAL A 135 -3.78 1.28 9.26
N SER A 136 -2.59 1.59 8.74
CA SER A 136 -1.52 0.61 8.63
C SER A 136 -0.13 1.25 8.64
N LYS A 137 0.85 0.48 9.07
CA LYS A 137 2.27 0.82 9.00
C LYS A 137 3.05 -0.35 8.41
N GLU A 138 3.98 -0.11 7.51
CA GLU A 138 4.86 -1.12 6.93
C GLU A 138 6.30 -0.59 6.95
N ASN A 139 7.25 -1.39 7.43
CA ASN A 139 8.67 -1.06 7.41
C ASN A 139 9.40 -2.08 6.55
N TRP A 140 10.45 -1.65 5.85
CA TRP A 140 11.26 -2.53 4.99
C TRP A 140 12.74 -2.51 5.38
N GLU A 141 13.34 -3.70 5.36
CA GLU A 141 14.76 -3.93 5.57
C GLU A 141 15.34 -4.72 4.38
N TYR A 142 16.54 -4.36 3.96
CA TYR A 142 17.18 -4.92 2.76
C TYR A 142 18.39 -5.76 3.17
N SER A 143 18.44 -7.02 2.74
CA SER A 143 19.57 -7.89 3.02
C SER A 143 19.82 -8.86 1.87
N GLY A 144 20.93 -8.65 1.15
CA GLY A 144 21.28 -9.40 -0.05
C GLY A 144 20.20 -9.27 -1.14
N GLU A 145 19.74 -10.41 -1.65
CA GLU A 145 18.71 -10.51 -2.69
C GLU A 145 17.27 -10.44 -2.14
N TYR A 146 17.11 -10.24 -0.83
CA TYR A 146 15.82 -10.28 -0.15
C TYR A 146 15.46 -8.94 0.48
N ILE A 147 14.16 -8.68 0.51
CA ILE A 147 13.55 -7.54 1.19
C ILE A 147 12.63 -8.11 2.26
N PHE A 148 12.82 -7.68 3.50
CA PHE A 148 12.03 -8.09 4.64
C PHE A 148 11.10 -6.96 5.03
N SER A 149 9.89 -7.28 5.42
CA SER A 149 8.92 -6.30 5.83
C SER A 149 8.10 -6.75 7.02
N ASN A 150 7.81 -5.79 7.89
CA ASN A 150 6.86 -5.93 8.99
C ASN A 150 5.72 -4.93 8.74
N LYS A 151 4.51 -5.45 8.55
CA LYS A 151 3.31 -4.67 8.32
C LYS A 151 2.31 -4.84 9.46
N GLU A 152 1.86 -3.74 10.02
CA GLU A 152 0.80 -3.65 11.00
C GLU A 152 -0.46 -3.09 10.32
N ASP A 153 -1.55 -3.84 10.35
CA ASP A 153 -2.88 -3.41 9.93
C ASP A 153 -3.72 -3.18 11.19
N PHE A 154 -3.72 -1.94 11.66
CA PHE A 154 -4.41 -1.55 12.89
C PHE A 154 -5.93 -1.62 12.74
N LYS A 155 -6.44 -1.42 11.52
CA LYS A 155 -7.87 -1.47 11.24
C LYS A 155 -8.42 -2.89 11.39
N ASN A 156 -7.68 -3.88 10.90
CA ASN A 156 -8.09 -5.29 10.96
C ASN A 156 -7.46 -6.07 12.14
N LYS A 157 -6.66 -5.40 12.99
CA LYS A 157 -5.88 -6.02 14.07
C LYS A 157 -5.02 -7.19 13.58
N LYS A 158 -4.29 -6.97 12.48
CA LYS A 158 -3.40 -7.98 11.88
C LYS A 158 -1.97 -7.48 11.83
N ASN A 159 -1.05 -8.43 11.88
CA ASN A 159 0.37 -8.19 11.66
C ASN A 159 0.88 -9.17 10.60
N TYR A 160 1.77 -8.69 9.74
CA TYR A 160 2.35 -9.47 8.67
C TYR A 160 3.87 -9.38 8.70
N GLU A 161 4.50 -10.54 8.55
CA GLU A 161 5.93 -10.66 8.29
C GLU A 161 6.08 -11.13 6.83
N ILE A 162 6.63 -10.27 5.97
CA ILE A 162 6.68 -10.50 4.53
C ILE A 162 8.13 -10.53 4.09
N ARG A 163 8.47 -11.51 3.24
CA ARG A 163 9.72 -11.56 2.50
C ARG A 163 9.41 -11.41 1.03
N TYR A 164 10.10 -10.49 0.39
CA TYR A 164 10.08 -10.29 -1.06
C TYR A 164 11.40 -10.70 -1.68
N ASN A 165 11.38 -11.01 -2.97
CA ASN A 165 12.58 -11.03 -3.80
C ASN A 165 13.03 -9.59 -4.14
N LYS A 166 14.14 -9.45 -4.86
CA LYS A 166 14.67 -8.15 -5.30
C LYS A 166 13.72 -7.31 -6.17
N ASP A 167 12.75 -7.94 -6.82
CA ASP A 167 11.76 -7.29 -7.69
C ASP A 167 10.47 -6.93 -6.94
N PHE A 168 10.50 -6.97 -5.59
CA PHE A 168 9.34 -6.72 -4.72
C PHE A 168 8.17 -7.71 -4.90
N LEU A 169 8.43 -8.92 -5.41
CA LEU A 169 7.44 -9.99 -5.43
C LEU A 169 7.48 -10.76 -4.11
N PRO A 170 6.32 -10.96 -3.43
CA PRO A 170 6.29 -11.68 -2.18
C PRO A 170 6.63 -13.15 -2.42
N ILE A 171 7.57 -13.70 -1.65
CA ILE A 171 7.96 -15.12 -1.69
C ILE A 171 7.54 -15.87 -0.43
N TYR A 172 7.33 -15.14 0.67
CA TYR A 172 6.85 -15.69 1.93
C TYR A 172 6.08 -14.63 2.70
N VAL A 173 4.89 -14.96 3.18
CA VAL A 173 4.04 -14.07 4.00
C VAL A 173 3.58 -14.86 5.22
N VAL A 174 3.76 -14.30 6.41
CA VAL A 174 3.14 -14.80 7.64
C VAL A 174 2.11 -13.79 8.10
N GLU A 175 0.89 -14.24 8.33
CA GLU A 175 -0.19 -13.44 8.87
C GLU A 175 -0.48 -13.85 10.31
N TYR A 176 -0.55 -12.84 11.16
CA TYR A 176 -0.91 -12.95 12.57
C TYR A 176 -2.16 -12.11 12.85
N CYS A 177 -2.95 -12.53 13.83
CA CYS A 177 -4.00 -11.72 14.44
C CYS A 177 -3.69 -11.47 15.91
N TYR A 178 -4.36 -10.48 16.50
CA TYR A 178 -4.37 -10.28 17.95
C TYR A 178 -5.70 -10.76 18.51
N ILE A 179 -5.64 -11.73 19.42
CA ILE A 179 -6.82 -12.26 20.13
C ILE A 179 -6.80 -11.81 21.58
N GLN A 180 -8.00 -11.61 22.16
CA GLN A 180 -8.12 -11.28 23.57
C GLN A 180 -7.51 -12.41 24.41
N ASN A 181 -6.65 -12.05 25.36
CA ASN A 181 -6.11 -13.01 26.30
C ASN A 181 -7.26 -13.56 27.17
N SER A 182 -7.45 -14.87 27.17
CA SER A 182 -8.53 -15.54 27.92
C SER A 182 -8.43 -15.38 29.43
N GLU A 183 -7.23 -15.05 29.94
CA GLU A 183 -6.98 -14.78 31.35
C GLU A 183 -7.15 -13.29 31.70
N SER A 184 -7.42 -12.44 30.70
CA SER A 184 -7.66 -11.01 30.88
C SER A 184 -9.00 -10.78 31.56
N THR A 185 -9.02 -9.95 32.61
CA THR A 185 -10.24 -9.56 33.34
C THR A 185 -10.35 -8.03 33.38
N GLU A 186 -11.51 -7.49 33.73
CA GLU A 186 -11.68 -6.03 33.86
C GLU A 186 -10.77 -5.43 34.93
N GLU A 187 -10.54 -6.16 36.03
CA GLU A 187 -9.68 -5.73 37.15
C GLU A 187 -8.18 -5.92 36.85
N MET A 188 -7.85 -6.85 35.95
CA MET A 188 -6.49 -7.14 35.52
C MET A 188 -6.44 -7.28 33.99
N PRO A 189 -6.41 -6.16 33.25
CA PRO A 189 -6.34 -6.20 31.80
C PRO A 189 -4.96 -6.73 31.37
N LEU A 190 -4.97 -7.88 30.69
CA LEU A 190 -3.79 -8.46 30.07
C LEU A 190 -3.71 -8.08 28.58
N PRO A 191 -2.50 -7.95 28.02
CA PRO A 191 -2.31 -7.64 26.61
C PRO A 191 -2.91 -8.74 25.71
N GLU A 192 -3.36 -8.33 24.51
CA GLU A 192 -3.79 -9.26 23.47
C GLU A 192 -2.62 -10.20 23.05
N ILE A 193 -2.97 -11.43 22.66
CA ILE A 193 -2.02 -12.45 22.25
C ILE A 193 -1.86 -12.42 20.72
N LYS A 194 -0.62 -12.29 20.24
CA LYS A 194 -0.28 -12.42 18.80
C LYS A 194 -0.32 -13.90 18.41
N THR A 195 -1.22 -14.26 17.50
CA THR A 195 -1.48 -15.65 17.10
C THR A 195 -1.29 -15.84 15.61
N LEU A 196 -0.61 -16.93 15.22
CA LEU A 196 -0.38 -17.30 13.82
C LEU A 196 -1.69 -17.74 13.16
N MET A 197 -2.04 -17.11 12.04
CA MET A 197 -3.26 -17.42 11.28
C MET A 197 -2.96 -18.13 9.98
N LYS A 198 -1.96 -17.62 9.24
CA LYS A 198 -1.71 -18.06 7.87
C LYS A 198 -0.23 -17.96 7.51
N LYS A 199 0.24 -18.89 6.70
CA LYS A 199 1.50 -18.76 5.95
C LYS A 199 1.23 -18.91 4.47
N ASN A 200 1.78 -18.00 3.66
CA ASN A 200 1.75 -18.10 2.22
C ASN A 200 3.17 -18.23 1.67
N PHE A 201 3.35 -19.11 0.70
CA PHE A 201 4.58 -19.31 -0.04
C PHE A 201 4.33 -19.06 -1.51
N PHE A 202 5.29 -18.46 -2.20
CA PHE A 202 5.19 -18.18 -3.63
C PHE A 202 6.50 -18.52 -4.33
N SER A 203 6.40 -18.92 -5.58
CA SER A 203 7.54 -19.07 -6.47
C SER A 203 7.22 -18.52 -7.84
N TYR A 204 8.24 -18.01 -8.51
CA TYR A 204 8.13 -17.35 -9.80
C TYR A 204 9.19 -17.88 -10.74
N ASP A 205 8.93 -17.79 -12.05
CA ASP A 205 9.95 -18.04 -13.06
C ASP A 205 10.84 -16.81 -13.29
N ASN A 206 11.76 -16.90 -14.24
CA ASN A 206 12.65 -15.81 -14.63
C ASN A 206 11.95 -14.63 -15.33
N GLN A 207 10.69 -14.78 -15.71
CA GLN A 207 9.84 -13.74 -16.28
C GLN A 207 8.89 -13.16 -15.23
N ASN A 208 9.10 -13.47 -13.94
CA ASN A 208 8.28 -13.01 -12.82
C ASN A 208 6.82 -13.50 -12.89
N ARG A 209 6.56 -14.59 -13.63
CA ARG A 209 5.26 -15.24 -13.65
C ARG A 209 5.15 -16.23 -12.49
N LEU A 210 4.00 -16.25 -11.82
CA LEU A 210 3.76 -17.13 -10.67
C LEU A 210 3.77 -18.59 -11.11
N LEU A 211 4.59 -19.43 -10.47
CA LEU A 211 4.70 -20.88 -10.71
C LEU A 211 3.90 -21.69 -9.70
N PHE A 212 3.86 -21.26 -8.44
CA PHE A 212 2.94 -21.80 -7.45
C PHE A 212 2.71 -20.80 -6.32
N ASP A 213 1.56 -20.92 -5.69
CA ASP A 213 1.27 -20.34 -4.38
C ASP A 213 0.74 -21.43 -3.44
N GLU A 214 1.15 -21.41 -2.18
CA GLU A 214 0.67 -22.33 -1.15
C GLU A 214 0.25 -21.54 0.08
N GLU A 215 -1.00 -21.71 0.51
CA GLU A 215 -1.55 -21.13 1.75
C GLU A 215 -1.76 -22.21 2.79
N ILE A 216 -1.24 -22.00 3.99
CA ILE A 216 -1.41 -22.87 5.15
C ILE A 216 -2.13 -22.09 6.23
N PHE A 217 -3.27 -22.59 6.67
CA PHE A 217 -4.11 -21.99 7.69
C PHE A 217 -3.91 -22.71 9.02
N TYR A 218 -3.93 -21.94 10.10
CA TYR A 218 -3.66 -22.40 11.46
C TYR A 218 -4.85 -22.12 12.38
N ASP A 219 -5.08 -23.01 13.35
CA ASP A 219 -6.09 -22.82 14.39
C ASP A 219 -5.58 -21.82 15.43
N GLU A 220 -6.31 -20.72 15.61
CA GLU A 220 -5.99 -19.67 16.58
C GLU A 220 -6.06 -20.17 18.05
N LYS A 221 -6.84 -21.22 18.33
CA LYS A 221 -7.12 -21.72 19.69
C LYS A 221 -6.34 -22.98 20.05
N LYS A 222 -5.78 -23.68 19.05
CA LYS A 222 -5.08 -24.97 19.25
C LYS A 222 -3.60 -24.87 18.94
N GLU A 223 -2.90 -24.00 19.66
CA GLU A 223 -1.43 -23.91 19.66
C GLU A 223 -0.81 -23.78 18.25
N GLY A 224 -1.52 -23.17 17.29
CA GLY A 224 -1.01 -23.00 15.93
C GLY A 224 -0.89 -24.32 15.14
N LYS A 225 -1.82 -25.27 15.35
CA LYS A 225 -1.93 -26.47 14.52
C LYS A 225 -2.46 -26.13 13.12
N GLU A 226 -1.83 -26.69 12.08
CA GLU A 226 -2.33 -26.61 10.70
C GLU A 226 -3.72 -27.25 10.61
N ILE A 227 -4.68 -26.48 10.08
CA ILE A 227 -6.07 -26.92 9.88
C ILE A 227 -6.38 -27.22 8.42
N TYR A 228 -5.73 -26.50 7.52
CA TYR A 228 -6.09 -26.51 6.11
C TYR A 228 -4.95 -25.97 5.26
N ARG A 229 -4.78 -26.55 4.07
CA ARG A 229 -3.76 -26.17 3.10
C ARG A 229 -4.35 -26.10 1.70
N LYS A 230 -4.07 -24.99 1.01
CA LYS A 230 -4.36 -24.78 -0.41
C LYS A 230 -3.05 -24.65 -1.15
N LYS A 231 -2.95 -25.25 -2.33
CA LYS A 231 -1.81 -25.04 -3.22
C LYS A 231 -2.29 -24.93 -4.66
N ASN A 232 -1.90 -23.85 -5.32
CA ASN A 232 -2.10 -23.64 -6.74
C ASN A 232 -0.76 -23.82 -7.46
N VAL A 233 -0.77 -24.49 -8.61
CA VAL A 233 0.41 -24.67 -9.46
C VAL A 233 0.06 -24.20 -10.86
N TYR A 234 0.98 -23.45 -11.46
CA TYR A 234 0.84 -22.86 -12.79
C TYR A 234 2.00 -23.35 -13.66
N ASN A 235 1.67 -23.98 -14.79
CA ASN A 235 2.66 -24.50 -15.72
C ASN A 235 2.49 -23.85 -17.11
N TYR A 236 3.44 -22.99 -17.46
CA TYR A 236 3.46 -22.28 -18.74
C TYR A 236 4.05 -23.18 -19.82
N THR A 237 3.19 -23.85 -20.58
CA THR A 237 3.62 -24.79 -21.64
C THR A 237 3.95 -24.11 -22.97
N GLY A 238 3.62 -22.82 -23.12
CA GLY A 238 3.77 -22.07 -24.37
C GLY A 238 2.72 -22.41 -25.44
N LYS A 239 1.76 -23.28 -25.13
CA LYS A 239 0.63 -23.60 -26.03
C LYS A 239 -0.46 -22.53 -26.00
N SER A 240 -0.59 -21.84 -24.87
CA SER A 240 -1.54 -20.76 -24.60
C SER A 240 -0.81 -19.63 -23.87
N GLU A 241 -1.35 -18.42 -23.92
CA GLU A 241 -0.98 -17.32 -23.02
C GLU A 241 -1.29 -17.66 -21.55
N ASN A 242 -2.30 -18.51 -21.33
CA ASN A 242 -2.67 -19.02 -20.01
C ASN A 242 -1.78 -20.20 -19.60
N ALA A 243 -1.47 -20.27 -18.30
CA ALA A 243 -0.82 -21.43 -17.71
C ALA A 243 -1.81 -22.58 -17.55
N ASP A 244 -1.34 -23.82 -17.76
CA ASP A 244 -2.01 -24.98 -17.19
C ASP A 244 -2.09 -24.78 -15.66
N PHE A 245 -3.24 -25.11 -15.08
CA PHE A 245 -3.53 -24.84 -13.68
C PHE A 245 -3.83 -26.12 -12.92
N GLU A 246 -3.34 -26.23 -11.69
CA GLU A 246 -3.67 -27.32 -10.77
C GLU A 246 -3.93 -26.77 -9.37
N PHE A 247 -5.08 -27.10 -8.79
CA PHE A 247 -5.46 -26.74 -7.43
C PHE A 247 -5.50 -27.98 -6.55
N TYR A 248 -4.77 -27.90 -5.44
CA TYR A 248 -4.66 -28.91 -4.42
C TYR A 248 -5.27 -28.44 -3.10
N GLU A 249 -6.02 -29.33 -2.48
CA GLU A 249 -6.59 -29.17 -1.15
C GLU A 249 -6.03 -30.25 -0.22
N ASN A 250 -5.31 -29.82 0.83
CA ASN A 250 -4.65 -30.70 1.78
C ASN A 250 -3.79 -31.78 1.08
N GLY A 251 -3.09 -31.38 0.03
CA GLY A 251 -2.24 -32.26 -0.79
C GLY A 251 -2.98 -33.10 -1.83
N ASN A 252 -4.31 -33.08 -1.88
CA ASN A 252 -5.10 -33.81 -2.88
C ASN A 252 -5.43 -32.90 -4.05
N LEU A 253 -5.17 -33.32 -5.28
CA LEU A 253 -5.60 -32.59 -6.47
C LEU A 253 -7.14 -32.56 -6.48
N ARG A 254 -7.71 -31.36 -6.64
CA ARG A 254 -9.16 -31.12 -6.65
C ARG A 254 -9.65 -30.59 -7.98
N PHE A 255 -8.80 -29.83 -8.67
CA PHE A 255 -9.17 -29.22 -9.93
C PHE A 255 -7.93 -29.00 -10.79
N SER A 256 -8.07 -29.13 -12.11
CA SER A 256 -7.03 -28.77 -13.06
C SER A 256 -7.61 -28.20 -14.35
N ILE A 257 -6.83 -27.38 -15.04
CA ILE A 257 -7.08 -26.91 -16.39
C ILE A 257 -5.86 -27.22 -17.25
N LYS A 258 -6.05 -27.83 -18.41
CA LYS A 258 -5.00 -28.11 -19.39
C LYS A 258 -5.34 -27.46 -20.74
N TYR A 259 -4.50 -26.53 -21.17
CA TYR A 259 -4.68 -25.79 -22.41
C TYR A 259 -4.00 -26.52 -23.58
N SER A 260 -4.74 -26.64 -24.69
CA SER A 260 -4.18 -27.03 -25.98
C SER A 260 -3.86 -25.81 -26.84
N ASN A 261 -4.64 -24.74 -26.69
CA ASN A 261 -4.41 -23.37 -27.16
C ASN A 261 -5.26 -22.41 -26.30
N ASP A 262 -5.36 -21.13 -26.65
CA ASP A 262 -6.09 -20.13 -25.87
C ASP A 262 -7.60 -20.40 -25.78
N ASP A 263 -8.19 -21.04 -26.78
CA ASP A 263 -9.63 -21.29 -26.88
C ASP A 263 -10.01 -22.76 -26.58
N ASP A 264 -9.05 -23.67 -26.63
CA ASP A 264 -9.26 -25.11 -26.43
C ASP A 264 -8.59 -25.61 -25.15
N PHE A 265 -9.38 -26.06 -24.19
CA PHE A 265 -8.89 -26.58 -22.91
C PHE A 265 -9.77 -27.67 -22.33
N VAL A 266 -9.22 -28.40 -21.36
CA VAL A 266 -9.94 -29.39 -20.56
C VAL A 266 -9.87 -29.00 -19.11
N GLU A 267 -11.03 -28.91 -18.47
CA GLU A 267 -11.15 -28.78 -17.02
C GLU A 267 -11.43 -30.16 -16.41
N THR A 268 -10.74 -30.50 -15.32
CA THR A 268 -10.95 -31.75 -14.59
C THR A 268 -11.21 -31.46 -13.11
N VAL A 269 -12.33 -31.92 -12.58
CA VAL A 269 -12.66 -31.90 -11.14
C VAL A 269 -12.42 -33.28 -10.55
N TYR A 270 -11.70 -33.38 -9.44
CA TYR A 270 -11.34 -34.63 -8.77
C TYR A 270 -12.04 -34.78 -7.42
N PHE A 271 -12.74 -35.89 -7.24
CA PHE A 271 -13.52 -36.19 -6.04
C PHE A 271 -12.73 -37.03 -5.03
N PRO A 272 -13.06 -36.96 -3.72
CA PRO A 272 -12.37 -37.72 -2.68
C PRO A 272 -12.38 -39.24 -2.85
N ASP A 273 -13.36 -39.79 -3.57
CA ASP A 273 -13.49 -41.23 -3.82
C ASP A 273 -12.66 -41.72 -5.02
N GLY A 274 -11.81 -40.85 -5.59
CA GLY A 274 -10.97 -41.15 -6.75
C GLY A 274 -11.69 -41.01 -8.09
N LYS A 275 -12.99 -40.65 -8.11
CA LYS A 275 -13.68 -40.30 -9.35
C LYS A 275 -13.27 -38.91 -9.82
N PHE A 276 -13.51 -38.63 -11.09
CA PHE A 276 -13.31 -37.31 -11.68
C PHE A 276 -14.38 -36.99 -12.71
N MET A 277 -14.54 -35.70 -13.00
CA MET A 277 -15.39 -35.19 -14.07
C MET A 277 -14.55 -34.31 -14.98
N GLU A 278 -14.56 -34.60 -16.27
CA GLU A 278 -13.91 -33.77 -17.30
C GLU A 278 -14.96 -32.95 -18.04
N THR A 279 -14.64 -31.69 -18.30
CA THR A 279 -15.37 -30.82 -19.22
C THR A 279 -14.39 -30.31 -20.27
N LYS A 280 -14.71 -30.52 -21.54
CA LYS A 280 -13.87 -30.07 -22.65
C LYS A 280 -14.47 -28.83 -23.30
N PHE A 281 -13.59 -27.89 -23.64
CA PHE A 281 -13.90 -26.67 -24.34
C PHE A 281 -13.18 -26.66 -25.69
N VAL A 282 -13.88 -26.26 -26.74
CA VAL A 282 -13.35 -26.09 -28.09
C VAL A 282 -13.84 -24.76 -28.65
N ASN A 283 -12.94 -23.92 -29.15
CA ASN A 283 -13.22 -22.54 -29.56
C ASN A 283 -13.95 -21.73 -28.47
N GLY A 284 -13.59 -21.94 -27.20
CA GLY A 284 -14.21 -21.30 -26.04
C GLY A 284 -15.59 -21.86 -25.65
N GLU A 285 -16.12 -22.83 -26.40
CA GLU A 285 -17.44 -23.41 -26.13
C GLU A 285 -17.33 -24.80 -25.48
N LYS A 286 -18.14 -25.01 -24.44
CA LYS A 286 -18.26 -26.32 -23.79
C LYS A 286 -18.85 -27.33 -24.78
N ILE A 287 -18.12 -28.42 -25.02
CA ILE A 287 -18.62 -29.56 -25.78
C ILE A 287 -19.04 -30.68 -24.82
N ASN A 288 -20.27 -31.17 -25.02
CA ASN A 288 -20.86 -32.27 -24.25
C ASN A 288 -20.41 -33.64 -24.77
#